data_AF-A0A536DPT4-F1
#
_entry.id   AF-A0A536DPT4-F1
#
_cell.length_a   1.000
_cell.length_b   1.000
_cell.length_c   1.000
_cell.angle_alpha   90.00
_cell.angle_beta   90.00
_cell.angle_gamma   90.00
#
_symmetry.space_group_name_H-M   'P 1'
#
loop_
_entity.id
_entity.type
_entity.pdbx_description
1 polymer ?
#
loop_
_entity_poly.entity_id
_entity_poly.type
_entity_poly.pdbx_seq_one_letter_code
_entity_poly.pdbx_strand_id
1 'polypeptide(L)'
;MTVTGEPEHHLTSRELVHEFRNLLAVIVNYCELIAEETSDPEAIKNDLNEIRTAAERALSLTDKIAVPVRNPPSGSEEPAE
;
A
#
# COMPACT_ATOMS: atom_id res chain seq x y z
N MET A 1 -20.50 -31.45 7.90
CA MET A 1 -20.44 -30.04 7.48
C MET A 1 -18.99 -29.59 7.61
N THR A 2 -18.18 -29.87 6.59
CA THR A 2 -16.76 -29.50 6.55
C THR A 2 -16.69 -28.08 6.04
N VAL A 3 -16.29 -27.15 6.91
CA VAL A 3 -15.91 -25.79 6.51
C VAL A 3 -14.55 -25.91 5.83
N THR A 4 -14.55 -25.99 4.50
CA THR A 4 -13.36 -25.74 3.68
C THR A 4 -13.01 -24.27 3.85
N GLY A 5 -12.01 -23.99 4.69
CA GLY A 5 -11.36 -22.69 4.71
C GLY A 5 -10.63 -22.51 3.37
N GLU A 6 -11.06 -21.51 2.62
CA GLU A 6 -10.37 -21.04 1.40
C GLU A 6 -8.92 -20.67 1.75
N PRO A 7 -7.94 -20.88 0.86
CA PRO A 7 -6.58 -20.43 1.12
C PRO A 7 -6.56 -18.89 1.12
N GLU A 8 -6.33 -18.27 2.27
CA GLU A 8 -6.06 -16.84 2.35
C GLU A 8 -4.80 -16.53 1.53
N HIS A 9 -5.00 -15.97 0.33
CA HIS A 9 -3.94 -15.61 -0.60
C HIS A 9 -3.15 -14.42 -0.04
N HIS A 10 -2.22 -14.70 0.88
CA HIS A 10 -1.32 -13.71 1.43
C HIS A 10 -0.37 -13.26 0.32
N LEU A 11 -0.59 -12.04 -0.17
CA LEU A 11 0.31 -11.40 -1.13
C LEU A 11 1.73 -11.42 -0.58
N THR A 12 2.69 -11.81 -1.41
CA THR A 12 4.10 -11.72 -1.05
C THR A 12 4.50 -10.26 -0.86
N SER A 13 5.51 -9.99 -0.04
CA SER A 13 6.02 -8.62 0.15
C SER A 13 6.43 -7.96 -1.17
N ARG A 14 6.86 -8.75 -2.17
CA ARG A 14 7.21 -8.24 -3.50
C ARG A 14 5.99 -7.78 -4.29
N GLU A 15 4.89 -8.52 -4.21
CA GLU A 15 3.62 -8.16 -4.85
C GLU A 15 3.03 -6.90 -4.22
N LEU A 16 3.02 -6.81 -2.88
CA LEU A 16 2.58 -5.61 -2.17
C LEU A 16 3.36 -4.35 -2.58
N VAL A 17 4.70 -4.47 -2.65
CA VAL A 17 5.56 -3.37 -3.09
C VAL A 17 5.28 -2.98 -4.54
N HIS A 18 5.02 -3.95 -5.42
CA HIS A 18 4.68 -3.69 -6.81
C HIS A 18 3.34 -2.94 -6.94
N GLU A 19 2.30 -3.41 -6.26
CA GLU A 19 0.98 -2.75 -6.26
C GLU A 19 1.06 -1.34 -5.69
N PHE A 20 1.81 -1.15 -4.60
CA PHE A 20 2.02 0.17 -4.01
C PHE A 20 2.72 1.13 -4.99
N ARG A 21 3.79 0.67 -5.66
CA ARG A 21 4.49 1.47 -6.69
C ARG A 21 3.57 1.82 -7.86
N ASN A 22 2.70 0.90 -8.27
CA ASN A 22 1.74 1.16 -9.34
C ASN A 22 0.76 2.28 -8.97
N LEU A 23 0.23 2.27 -7.74
CA LEU A 23 -0.67 3.34 -7.28
C LEU A 23 0.04 4.69 -7.18
N LEU A 24 1.30 4.72 -6.74
CA LEU A 24 2.10 5.94 -6.74
C LEU A 24 2.29 6.50 -8.16
N ALA A 25 2.55 5.65 -9.15
CA ALA A 25 2.68 6.07 -10.54
C ALA A 25 1.38 6.71 -11.06
N VAL A 26 0.22 6.13 -10.72
CA VAL A 26 -1.09 6.70 -11.06
C VAL A 26 -1.28 8.08 -10.43
N ILE A 27 -0.99 8.23 -9.14
CA ILE A 27 -1.10 9.51 -8.43
C ILE A 27 -0.23 10.58 -9.09
N VAL A 28 1.03 10.26 -9.39
CA VAL A 28 1.97 11.19 -10.02
C VAL A 28 1.46 11.62 -11.41
N ASN A 29 1.00 10.67 -12.22
CA ASN A 29 0.49 10.96 -13.57
C ASN A 29 -0.70 11.93 -13.55
N TYR A 30 -1.67 11.74 -12.65
CA TYR A 30 -2.79 12.67 -12.56
C TYR A 30 -2.39 14.04 -12.00
N CYS A 31 -1.42 14.11 -11.11
CA CYS A 31 -0.85 15.40 -10.68
C CYS A 31 -0.19 16.15 -11.85
N GLU A 32 0.48 15.43 -12.77
CA GLU A 32 1.05 15.99 -13.99
C GLU A 32 -0.04 16.48 -14.95
N LEU A 33 -1.10 15.70 -15.17
CA LEU A 33 -2.26 16.11 -16.01
C LEU A 33 -2.92 17.40 -15.50
N ILE A 34 -3.18 17.49 -14.20
CA ILE A 34 -3.75 18.71 -13.58
C ILE A 34 -2.80 19.91 -13.70
N ALA A 35 -1.49 19.68 -13.62
CA ALA A 35 -0.50 20.75 -13.78
C ALA A 35 -0.45 21.28 -15.22
N GLU A 36 -0.70 20.43 -16.21
CA GLU A 36 -0.75 20.79 -17.63
C GLU A 36 -2.11 21.40 -18.05
N GLU A 37 -3.22 20.95 -17.45
CA GLU A 37 -4.58 21.47 -17.72
C GLU A 37 -5.12 22.32 -16.55
N THR A 38 -4.96 23.64 -16.65
CA THR A 38 -5.45 24.60 -15.64
C THR A 38 -6.77 25.29 -15.99
N SER A 39 -7.37 24.98 -17.15
CA SER A 39 -8.50 25.75 -17.70
C SER A 39 -9.87 25.07 -17.67
N ASP A 40 -9.94 23.77 -17.35
CA ASP A 40 -11.20 23.02 -17.22
C ASP A 40 -11.40 22.51 -15.78
N PRO A 41 -12.24 23.18 -14.98
CA PRO A 41 -12.50 22.80 -13.60
C PRO A 41 -13.09 21.38 -13.43
N GLU A 42 -13.88 20.89 -14.39
CA GLU A 42 -14.48 19.56 -14.28
C GLU A 42 -13.46 18.47 -14.64
N ALA A 43 -12.58 18.71 -15.62
CA ALA A 43 -11.44 17.82 -15.89
C ALA A 43 -10.51 17.70 -14.68
N ILE A 44 -10.11 18.83 -14.08
CA ILE A 44 -9.28 18.87 -12.85
C ILE A 44 -9.94 18.08 -11.72
N LYS A 45 -11.26 18.27 -11.52
CA LYS A 45 -12.00 17.57 -10.48
C LYS A 45 -12.05 16.06 -10.71
N ASN A 46 -12.16 15.61 -11.96
CA ASN A 46 -12.12 14.20 -12.29
C ASN A 46 -10.74 13.60 -11.99
N ASP A 47 -9.66 14.26 -12.39
CA ASP A 47 -8.30 13.82 -12.11
C ASP A 47 -8.01 13.78 -10.59
N LEU A 48 -8.50 14.77 -9.82
CA LEU A 48 -8.41 14.76 -8.36
C LEU A 48 -9.14 13.57 -7.73
N ASN A 49 -10.26 13.14 -8.29
CA ASN A 49 -10.97 11.94 -7.82
C ASN A 49 -10.18 10.66 -8.09
N GLU A 50 -9.48 10.57 -9.23
CA GLU A 50 -8.62 9.43 -9.53
C GLU A 50 -7.40 9.38 -8.60
N ILE A 51 -6.77 10.53 -8.34
CA ILE A 51 -5.69 10.66 -7.32
C ILE A 51 -6.18 10.15 -5.97
N ARG A 52 -7.35 10.63 -5.51
CA ARG A 52 -7.93 10.23 -4.23
C ARG A 52 -8.17 8.73 -4.19
N THR A 53 -8.75 8.16 -5.23
CA THR A 53 -9.04 6.72 -5.33
C THR A 53 -7.77 5.89 -5.26
N ALA A 54 -6.71 6.29 -5.98
CA ALA A 54 -5.42 5.62 -5.94
C ALA A 54 -4.76 5.72 -4.55
N ALA A 55 -4.86 6.88 -3.89
CA ALA A 55 -4.33 7.09 -2.54
C ALA A 55 -5.06 6.23 -1.49
N GLU A 56 -6.39 6.14 -1.54
CA GLU A 56 -7.18 5.31 -0.63
C GLU A 56 -6.83 3.82 -0.76
N ARG A 57 -6.61 3.35 -2.00
CA ARG A 57 -6.12 1.99 -2.26
C ARG A 57 -4.71 1.78 -1.70
N ALA A 58 -3.83 2.78 -1.83
CA ALA A 58 -2.46 2.69 -1.33
C ALA A 58 -2.44 2.61 0.20
N LEU A 59 -3.27 3.40 0.90
CA LEU A 59 -3.46 3.31 2.34
C LEU A 59 -3.95 1.92 2.77
N SER A 60 -4.96 1.38 2.07
CA SER A 60 -5.47 0.03 2.33
C SER A 60 -4.42 -1.07 2.14
N LEU A 61 -3.44 -0.86 1.25
CA LEU A 61 -2.29 -1.76 1.11
C LEU A 61 -1.31 -1.64 2.27
N THR A 62 -1.11 -0.43 2.82
CA THR A 62 -0.21 -0.25 3.97
C THR A 62 -0.69 -0.98 5.22
N ASP A 63 -2.01 -1.09 5.43
CA ASP A 63 -2.59 -1.87 6.54
C ASP A 63 -2.26 -3.38 6.45
N LYS A 64 -1.95 -3.87 5.24
CA LYS A 64 -1.59 -5.27 4.98
C LYS A 64 -0.09 -5.53 5.13
N ILE A 65 0.72 -4.49 5.27
CA ILE A 65 2.17 -4.64 5.48
C ILE A 65 2.39 -4.96 6.95
N ALA A 66 2.73 -6.21 7.25
CA ALA A 66 3.19 -6.58 8.58
C ALA A 66 4.50 -5.84 8.88
N VAL A 67 4.44 -4.86 9.79
CA VAL A 67 5.65 -4.19 10.31
C VAL A 67 6.38 -5.23 11.17
N PRO A 68 7.64 -5.60 10.85
CA PRO A 68 8.40 -6.49 11.69
C PRO A 68 8.59 -5.81 13.05
N VAL A 69 7.93 -6.32 14.10
CA VAL A 69 8.26 -5.96 15.46
C VAL A 69 9.68 -6.48 15.70
N ARG A 70 10.65 -5.58 15.80
CA ARG A 70 12.00 -5.96 16.25
C ARG A 70 11.85 -6.58 17.64
N ASN A 71 11.97 -7.90 17.74
CA ASN A 71 12.16 -8.52 19.04
C ASN A 71 13.47 -7.93 19.60
N PRO A 72 13.48 -7.35 20.80
CA PRO A 72 14.74 -7.04 21.45
C PRO A 72 15.56 -8.34 21.54
N PRO A 73 16.89 -8.28 21.39
CA PRO A 73 17.72 -9.48 21.45
C PRO A 73 17.39 -10.22 22.75
N SER A 74 16.98 -11.50 22.62
CA SER A 74 16.70 -12.36 23.76
C SER A 74 17.87 -12.30 24.72
N GLY A 75 17.58 -11.90 25.96
CA GLY A 75 18.58 -11.71 26.99
C GLY A 75 19.38 -12.99 27.23
N SER A 76 20.71 -12.82 27.23
CA SER A 76 21.66 -13.47 28.15
C SER A 76 21.47 -14.97 28.37
N GLU A 77 22.17 -15.77 27.56
CA GLU A 77 22.83 -16.98 28.08
C GLU A 77 23.96 -16.53 29.01
N GLU A 78 23.67 -16.40 30.30
CA GLU A 78 24.70 -16.48 31.34
C GLU A 78 24.70 -17.92 31.88
N PRO A 79 25.74 -18.73 31.60
CA PRO A 79 25.97 -19.97 32.32
C PRO A 79 26.59 -19.61 33.67
N ALA A 80 25.82 -19.76 34.76
CA ALA A 80 26.37 -19.77 36.11
C ALA A 80 26.73 -21.22 36.49
N GLU A 81 28.02 -21.38 36.73
CA GLU A 81 28.81 -22.47 37.32
C GLU A 81 28.08 -23.52 38.19
#